data_AF-A0A2M8RTV0-F1
#
_entry.id   AF-A0A2M8RTV0-F1
#
_cell.length_a   1.000
_cell.length_b   1.000
_cell.length_c   1.000
_cell.angle_alpha   90.00
_cell.angle_beta   90.00
_cell.angle_gamma   90.00
#
_symmetry.space_group_name_H-M   'P 1'
#
loop_
_entity.id
_entity.type
_entity.pdbx_description
1 polymer ?
#
loop_
_entity_poly.entity_id
_entity_poly.type
_entity_poly.pdbx_seq_one_letter_code
_entity_poly.pdbx_strand_id
1 'polypeptide(L)'
;MWKIYHPKNAFGEQDKREIANKITAVYAIFLPYFYVNVFFGPIDAEDCYIGGKPNGDFVRVTINHIAKSIKDPEEKKLFLNACNRILDPYVAFCSTI
;
A
#
# COMPACT_ATOMS: atom_id res chain seq x y z
N MET A 1 -3.35 -9.82 1.38
CA MET A 1 -2.25 -9.37 2.25
C MET A 1 -1.57 -8.17 1.63
N TRP A 2 -1.42 -7.10 2.39
CA TRP A 2 -0.69 -5.89 2.02
C TRP A 2 0.59 -5.79 2.84
N LYS A 3 1.70 -5.46 2.19
CA LYS A 3 2.91 -4.98 2.87
C LYS A 3 3.28 -3.62 2.30
N ILE A 4 3.40 -2.64 3.18
CA ILE A 4 3.76 -1.26 2.88
C ILE A 4 5.13 -1.02 3.50
N TYR A 5 6.16 -0.99 2.66
CA TYR A 5 7.50 -0.63 3.05
C TYR A 5 7.70 0.87 2.90
N HIS A 6 8.25 1.52 3.91
CA HIS A 6 8.31 2.97 3.97
C HIS A 6 9.50 3.48 4.81
N PRO A 7 9.94 4.74 4.63
CA PRO A 7 10.90 5.37 5.53
C PRO A 7 10.37 5.42 6.97
N LYS A 8 11.24 5.25 7.98
CA LYS A 8 10.83 5.16 9.41
C LYS A 8 9.81 6.22 9.86
N ASN A 9 9.93 7.45 9.36
CA ASN A 9 9.11 8.59 9.77
C ASN A 9 7.96 8.92 8.80
N ALA A 10 7.70 8.10 7.78
CA ALA A 10 6.72 8.41 6.75
C ALA A 10 5.26 8.35 7.22
N PHE A 11 4.94 7.50 8.19
CA PHE A 11 3.57 7.33 8.70
C PHE A 11 3.53 7.31 10.23
N GLY A 12 2.67 8.16 10.80
CA GLY A 12 2.31 8.11 12.21
C GLY A 12 1.39 6.92 12.53
N GLU A 13 1.13 6.69 13.82
CA GLU A 13 0.20 5.64 14.26
C GLU A 13 -1.22 5.86 13.70
N GLN A 14 -1.68 7.12 13.71
CA GLN A 14 -2.99 7.49 13.18
C GLN A 14 -3.10 7.19 11.68
N ASP A 15 -2.09 7.57 10.89
CA ASP A 15 -2.05 7.30 9.44
C ASP A 15 -2.14 5.80 9.17
N LYS A 16 -1.33 5.00 9.88
CA LYS A 16 -1.32 3.54 9.73
C LYS A 16 -2.69 2.94 10.02
N ARG A 17 -3.36 3.42 11.07
CA ARG A 17 -4.71 2.98 11.45
C ARG A 17 -5.75 3.35 10.39
N GLU A 18 -5.72 4.59 9.90
CA GLU A 18 -6.66 5.06 8.87
C GLU A 18 -6.47 4.32 7.54
N ILE A 19 -5.21 4.15 7.10
CA ILE A 19 -4.86 3.40 5.89
C ILE A 19 -5.35 1.96 6.01
N ALA A 20 -5.06 1.28 7.12
CA ALA A 20 -5.47 -0.11 7.33
C ALA A 20 -7.00 -0.27 7.31
N ASN A 21 -7.74 0.66 7.93
CA ASN A 21 -9.20 0.66 7.93
C ASN A 21 -9.77 0.88 6.52
N LYS A 22 -9.25 1.87 5.79
CA LYS A 22 -9.65 2.15 4.41
C LYS A 22 -9.36 0.97 3.47
N ILE A 23 -8.20 0.33 3.60
CA ILE A 23 -7.86 -0.88 2.84
C ILE A 23 -8.85 -2.01 3.16
N THR A 24 -9.13 -2.25 4.44
CA THR A 24 -10.08 -3.31 4.86
C THR A 24 -11.46 -3.09 4.27
N ALA A 25 -11.93 -1.84 4.24
CA ALA A 25 -13.23 -1.47 3.68
C ALA A 25 -13.38 -1.81 2.19
N VAL A 26 -12.28 -1.79 1.41
CA VAL A 26 -12.31 -2.18 -0.03
C VAL A 26 -12.76 -3.63 -0.22
N TYR A 27 -12.45 -4.52 0.72
CA TYR A 27 -12.77 -5.95 0.62
C TYR A 27 -13.99 -6.37 1.42
N ALA A 28 -14.52 -5.49 2.28
CA ALA A 28 -15.59 -5.77 3.25
C ALA A 28 -16.84 -6.43 2.65
N ILE A 29 -17.14 -6.14 1.38
CA ILE A 29 -18.34 -6.64 0.69
C ILE A 29 -18.23 -8.14 0.37
N PHE A 30 -17.01 -8.68 0.22
CA PHE A 30 -16.81 -10.03 -0.29
C PHE A 30 -15.75 -10.86 0.46
N LEU A 31 -15.10 -10.30 1.49
CA LEU A 31 -14.19 -11.01 2.38
C LEU A 31 -14.43 -10.63 3.84
N PRO A 32 -14.35 -11.60 4.77
CA PRO A 32 -14.30 -11.30 6.20
C PRO A 32 -13.11 -10.41 6.56
N TYR A 33 -13.27 -9.50 7.53
CA TYR A 33 -12.25 -8.49 7.84
C TYR A 33 -10.89 -9.09 8.22
N PHE A 34 -10.87 -10.22 8.94
CA PHE A 34 -9.61 -10.82 9.40
C PHE A 34 -8.73 -11.38 8.25
N TYR A 35 -9.27 -11.53 7.03
CA TYR A 35 -8.48 -11.90 5.85
C TYR A 35 -7.66 -10.75 5.27
N VAL A 36 -7.96 -9.51 5.67
CA VAL A 36 -7.27 -8.32 5.16
C VAL A 36 -6.18 -7.92 6.14
N ASN A 37 -4.98 -8.48 5.96
CA ASN A 37 -3.82 -8.12 6.77
C ASN A 37 -3.02 -7.01 6.07
N VAL A 38 -2.69 -5.96 6.82
CA VAL A 38 -1.87 -4.82 6.38
C VAL A 38 -0.67 -4.70 7.31
N PHE A 39 0.53 -4.89 6.76
CA PHE A 39 1.79 -4.77 7.50
C PHE A 39 2.53 -3.52 7.06
N PHE A 40 2.96 -2.71 8.04
CA PHE A 40 3.85 -1.56 7.82
C PHE A 40 5.27 -1.95 8.20
N GLY A 41 6.16 -1.97 7.22
CA GLY A 41 7.57 -2.34 7.39
C GLY A 41 8.47 -1.11 7.23
N PRO A 42 8.92 -0.47 8.31
CA PRO A 42 9.90 0.60 8.19
C PRO A 42 11.21 0.05 7.59
N ILE A 43 11.81 0.80 6.68
CA ILE A 43 13.11 0.48 6.06
C ILE A 43 14.08 1.65 6.32
N ASP A 44 15.33 1.30 6.62
CA ASP A 44 16.44 2.25 6.72
C ASP A 44 16.92 2.69 5.33
N ALA A 45 17.40 3.93 5.19
CA ALA A 45 17.77 4.47 3.88
C ALA A 45 18.90 3.66 3.22
N GLU A 46 19.77 3.08 4.04
CA GLU A 46 20.88 2.20 3.65
C GLU A 46 20.40 0.83 3.15
N ASP A 47 19.16 0.44 3.43
CA ASP A 47 18.55 -0.83 3.01
C ASP A 47 17.59 -0.66 1.81
N CYS A 48 17.37 0.58 1.36
CA CYS A 48 16.50 0.88 0.22
C CYS A 48 17.29 1.39 -0.97
N TYR A 49 17.38 0.58 -2.03
CA TYR A 49 18.07 0.94 -3.26
C TYR A 49 17.11 1.03 -4.45
N ILE A 50 17.06 2.19 -5.11
CA ILE A 50 16.28 2.42 -6.32
C ILE A 50 17.24 2.76 -7.46
N GLY A 51 17.20 1.95 -8.53
CA GLY A 51 18.16 2.09 -9.64
C GLY A 51 19.63 1.91 -9.20
N GLY A 52 19.88 1.13 -8.15
CA GLY A 52 21.23 0.90 -7.60
C GLY A 52 21.76 2.02 -6.70
N LYS A 53 20.94 3.00 -6.30
CA LYS A 53 21.33 4.09 -5.39
C LYS A 53 20.49 4.06 -4.11
N PRO A 54 21.08 4.34 -2.93
CA PRO A 54 20.32 4.51 -1.69
C PRO A 54 19.21 5.55 -1.86
N ASN A 55 18.04 5.28 -1.30
CA ASN A 55 16.89 6.18 -1.32
C ASN A 55 16.13 6.12 0.00
N GLY A 56 16.19 7.21 0.77
CA GLY A 56 15.48 7.35 2.05
C GLY A 56 14.04 7.87 1.93
N ASP A 57 13.55 8.13 0.72
CA ASP A 57 12.24 8.74 0.47
C ASP A 57 11.47 7.97 -0.62
N PHE A 58 11.14 6.71 -0.29
CA PHE A 58 10.40 5.84 -1.20
C PHE A 58 9.47 4.89 -0.47
N VAL A 59 8.21 4.82 -0.92
CA VAL A 59 7.21 3.89 -0.41
C VAL A 59 6.96 2.78 -1.42
N ARG A 60 7.10 1.52 -0.99
CA ARG A 60 6.79 0.33 -1.80
C ARG A 60 5.60 -0.40 -1.23
N VAL A 61 4.54 -0.49 -2.02
CA VAL A 61 3.35 -1.28 -1.68
C VAL A 61 3.36 -2.60 -2.46
N THR A 62 3.11 -3.70 -1.75
CA THR A 62 2.91 -5.02 -2.34
C THR A 62 1.58 -5.60 -1.88
N ILE A 63 0.83 -6.17 -2.82
CA ILE A 63 -0.52 -6.67 -2.59
C ILE A 63 -0.62 -8.08 -3.15
N ASN A 64 -0.83 -9.04 -2.25
CA ASN A 64 -1.05 -10.43 -2.60
C ASN A 64 -2.51 -10.78 -2.33
N HIS A 65 -3.29 -10.98 -3.40
CA HIS A 65 -4.65 -11.52 -3.30
C HIS A 65 -4.59 -13.05 -3.35
N ILE A 66 -4.49 -13.67 -2.18
CA ILE A 66 -4.38 -15.13 -2.02
C ILE A 66 -5.76 -15.79 -2.13
N ALA A 67 -6.81 -15.15 -1.59
CA ALA A 67 -8.15 -15.70 -1.53
C ALA A 67 -8.94 -15.61 -2.85
N LYS A 68 -8.63 -14.62 -3.70
CA LYS A 68 -9.35 -14.38 -4.97
C LYS A 68 -8.46 -13.64 -5.96
N SER A 69 -8.45 -14.05 -7.22
CA SER A 69 -7.77 -13.31 -8.30
C SER A 69 -8.72 -12.32 -8.97
N ILE A 70 -8.23 -11.12 -9.26
CA ILE A 70 -8.92 -10.14 -10.12
C ILE A 70 -8.55 -10.47 -11.57
N LYS A 71 -9.52 -10.91 -12.37
CA LYS A 71 -9.31 -11.32 -13.77
C LYS A 71 -9.82 -10.29 -14.77
N ASP A 72 -10.87 -9.57 -14.42
CA ASP A 72 -11.45 -8.54 -15.27
C ASP A 72 -10.59 -7.26 -15.27
N PRO A 73 -10.20 -6.72 -16.45
CA PRO A 73 -9.40 -5.50 -16.53
C PRO A 73 -10.07 -4.28 -15.89
N GLU A 74 -11.40 -4.15 -15.97
CA GLU A 74 -12.11 -3.02 -15.37
C GLU A 74 -12.17 -3.15 -13.84
N GLU A 75 -12.44 -4.33 -13.29
CA GLU A 75 -12.28 -4.60 -11.85
C GLU A 75 -10.86 -4.28 -11.37
N LYS A 76 -9.84 -4.64 -12.14
CA LYS A 76 -8.43 -4.33 -11.82
C LYS A 76 -8.19 -2.82 -11.78
N LYS A 77 -8.72 -2.08 -12.75
CA LYS A 77 -8.62 -0.62 -12.79
C LYS A 77 -9.34 0.05 -11.63
N LEU A 78 -10.55 -0.39 -11.30
CA LEU A 78 -11.30 0.09 -10.14
C LEU A 78 -10.55 -0.17 -8.83
N PHE A 79 -9.95 -1.35 -8.70
CA PHE A 79 -9.10 -1.68 -7.57
C PHE A 79 -7.90 -0.75 -7.44
N LEU A 80 -7.16 -0.52 -8.53
CA LEU A 80 -6.01 0.41 -8.53
C LEU A 80 -6.43 1.85 -8.22
N ASN A 81 -7.57 2.30 -8.73
CA ASN A 81 -8.11 3.62 -8.39
C ASN A 81 -8.47 3.75 -6.90
N ALA A 82 -9.00 2.69 -6.30
CA ALA A 82 -9.24 2.65 -4.86
C ALA A 82 -7.92 2.71 -4.08
N CYS A 83 -6.88 2.00 -4.54
CA CYS A 83 -5.55 2.07 -3.93
C CYS A 83 -5.00 3.51 -3.94
N ASN A 84 -5.06 4.20 -5.08
CA ASN A 84 -4.62 5.60 -5.21
C ASN A 84 -5.39 6.50 -4.24
N ARG A 85 -6.73 6.50 -4.28
CA ARG A 85 -7.55 7.33 -3.37
C ARG A 85 -7.21 7.14 -1.89
N ILE A 86 -6.81 5.93 -1.49
CA ILE A 86 -6.43 5.63 -0.11
C ILE A 86 -5.03 6.15 0.20
N LEU A 87 -4.08 6.02 -0.72
CA LEU A 87 -2.66 6.29 -0.48
C LEU A 87 -2.24 7.73 -0.82
N ASP A 88 -2.84 8.36 -1.83
CA ASP A 88 -2.50 9.72 -2.31
C ASP A 88 -2.39 10.77 -1.19
N PRO A 89 -3.25 10.79 -0.14
CA PRO A 89 -3.11 11.75 0.94
C PRO A 89 -1.84 11.61 1.78
N TYR A 90 -1.18 10.44 1.71
CA TYR A 90 -0.05 10.07 2.54
C TYR A 90 1.27 9.93 1.77
N VAL A 91 1.21 9.86 0.43
CA VAL A 91 2.40 9.72 -0.42
C VAL A 91 2.37 10.78 -1.52
N ALA A 92 3.47 11.51 -1.68
CA ALA A 92 3.62 12.41 -2.82
C ALA A 92 3.91 11.57 -4.07
N PHE A 93 3.05 11.65 -5.08
CA PHE A 93 3.36 11.10 -6.40
C PHE A 93 4.38 12.01 -7.08
N CYS A 94 5.64 11.57 -7.18
CA CYS A 94 6.57 12.17 -8.12
C CYS A 94 6.11 11.79 -9.54
N SER A 95 5.48 12.74 -10.23
CA SER A 95 4.90 12.61 -11.57
C SER A 95 5.95 12.56 -12.69
N THR A 96 7.11 11.92 -12.46
CA THR A 96 8.18 11.88 -13.47
C THR A 96 8.95 10.57 -13.42
N ILE A 97 8.37 9.52 -14.01
CA ILE A 97 9.09 8.47 -14.75
C ILE A 97 8.20 8.02 -15.92
#